data_AF-A0A812T782-F1
#
_entry.id   AF-A0A812T782-F1
#
_cell.length_a   1.000
_cell.length_b   1.000
_cell.length_c   1.000
_cell.angle_alpha   90.00
_cell.angle_beta   90.00
_cell.angle_gamma   90.00
#
_symmetry.space_group_name_H-M   'P 1'
#
loop_
_entity.id
_entity.type
_entity.pdbx_description
1 polymer ?
#
loop_
_entity_poly.entity_id
_entity_poly.type
_entity_poly.pdbx_seq_one_letter_code
_entity_poly.pdbx_strand_id
1 'polypeptide(L)'
;MCFPEIEDRADAPLIAETPAMSVAQAIAATRGRLSDVASVTAWAREMPAAAAALRDQHLVFFNGAFSPPTCAHAHIAETICKDPKGPSLWLDPEPAKPGKERFQNETMEARIEMCELVTQEPPLRGRAGVGCLRRDLGPKLGTSVELFRVLRELLGGPGRGKLTWALGADVFEGMKHWASKARACLQPGETCDELLLFTREDWSHERLAAGMQVIGDAPCHVSVIPMPDHLLSVSSQQARAALVRDRAGEKSGELSVIPPRVAEFCLSREDVCRIYAQQVTH
;
A
#
# COMPACT_ATOMS: atom_id res chain seq x y z
N MET A 1 43.05 6.32 60.71
CA MET A 1 41.77 6.09 60.01
C MET A 1 41.87 6.83 58.68
N CYS A 2 42.18 6.12 57.59
CA CYS A 2 42.24 6.69 56.25
C CYS A 2 40.84 6.67 55.64
N PHE A 3 40.39 7.81 55.11
CA PHE A 3 39.19 7.90 54.29
C PHE A 3 39.56 7.52 52.84
N PRO A 4 38.72 6.75 52.12
CA PRO A 4 38.98 6.47 50.71
C PRO A 4 38.53 7.65 49.85
N GLU A 5 39.32 7.94 48.83
CA GLU A 5 39.05 8.92 47.78
C GLU A 5 37.79 8.52 47.00
N ILE A 6 36.88 9.49 46.80
CA ILE A 6 35.69 9.34 45.97
C ILE A 6 36.14 9.60 44.53
N GLU A 7 36.17 8.54 43.72
CA GLU A 7 36.40 8.64 42.28
C GLU A 7 35.25 9.39 41.61
N ASP A 8 35.61 10.52 40.99
CA ASP A 8 34.74 11.37 40.18
C ASP A 8 34.38 10.61 38.89
N ARG A 9 33.20 9.98 38.88
CA ARG A 9 32.66 9.34 37.67
C ARG A 9 32.23 10.45 36.71
N ALA A 10 33.03 10.66 35.67
CA ALA A 10 32.64 11.45 34.52
C ALA A 10 31.34 10.90 33.92
N ASP A 11 30.26 11.67 34.06
CA ASP A 11 28.98 11.40 33.40
C ASP A 11 29.19 11.37 31.89
N ALA A 12 29.08 10.17 31.31
CA ALA A 12 29.05 10.01 29.86
C ALA A 12 27.88 10.82 29.30
N PRO A 13 28.07 11.60 28.22
CA PRO A 13 27.00 12.41 27.66
C PRO A 13 25.88 11.49 27.21
N LEU A 14 24.68 11.73 27.73
CA LEU A 14 23.42 11.19 27.21
C LEU A 14 23.35 11.53 25.72
N ILE A 15 23.70 10.56 24.87
CA ILE A 15 23.50 10.65 23.43
C ILE A 15 21.99 10.76 23.25
N ALA A 16 21.51 11.95 22.89
CA ALA A 16 20.12 12.17 22.58
C ALA A 16 19.75 11.20 21.45
N GLU A 17 18.98 10.16 21.77
CA GLU A 17 18.42 9.26 20.78
C GLU A 17 17.59 10.09 19.81
N THR A 18 18.09 10.25 18.59
CA THR A 18 17.31 10.88 17.53
C THR A 18 16.09 9.99 17.32
N PRO A 19 14.86 10.54 17.34
CA PRO A 19 13.66 9.71 17.27
C PRO A 19 13.71 8.85 16.01
N ALA A 20 13.55 7.53 16.20
CA ALA A 20 13.59 6.57 15.11
C ALA A 20 12.51 6.92 14.08
N MET A 21 12.91 6.98 12.80
CA MET A 21 11.98 7.23 11.70
C MET A 21 10.93 6.12 11.65
N SER A 22 9.65 6.50 11.54
CA SER A 22 8.57 5.52 11.38
C SER A 22 8.58 4.89 9.98
N VAL A 23 7.99 3.69 9.85
CA VAL A 23 7.85 3.04 8.54
C VAL A 23 7.05 3.90 7.57
N ALA A 24 5.99 4.56 8.05
CA ALA A 24 5.19 5.48 7.24
C ALA A 24 6.03 6.61 6.61
N GLN A 25 6.91 7.23 7.40
CA GLN A 25 7.84 8.26 6.93
C GLN A 25 8.88 7.70 5.96
N ALA A 26 9.40 6.50 6.24
CA ALA A 26 10.38 5.85 5.38
C ALA A 26 9.81 5.51 3.99
N ILE A 27 8.57 5.02 3.92
CA ILE A 27 7.85 4.78 2.67
C ILE A 27 7.67 6.09 1.90
N ALA A 28 7.20 7.15 2.55
CA ALA A 28 7.03 8.47 1.91
C ALA A 28 8.36 9.05 1.38
N ALA A 29 9.48 8.76 2.06
CA ALA A 29 10.81 9.19 1.64
C ALA A 29 11.33 8.51 0.35
N THR A 30 10.63 7.48 -0.16
CA THR A 30 10.99 6.82 -1.44
C THR A 30 10.45 7.55 -2.67
N ARG A 31 9.45 8.42 -2.50
CA ARG A 31 8.70 9.02 -3.62
C ARG A 31 9.58 9.82 -4.56
N GLY A 32 9.51 9.51 -5.84
CA GLY A 32 10.26 10.15 -6.91
C GLY A 32 11.75 9.82 -6.94
N ARG A 33 12.21 8.85 -6.12
CA ARG A 33 13.64 8.52 -5.98
C ARG A 33 14.04 7.16 -6.53
N LEU A 34 13.07 6.28 -6.79
CA LEU A 34 13.34 4.89 -7.15
C LEU A 34 12.98 4.64 -8.62
N SER A 35 13.99 4.49 -9.48
CA SER A 35 13.83 4.22 -10.92
C SER A 35 14.10 2.76 -11.30
N ASP A 36 14.82 2.03 -10.47
CA ASP A 36 15.22 0.62 -10.64
C ASP A 36 15.85 0.07 -9.34
N VAL A 37 16.31 -1.20 -9.34
CA VAL A 37 17.00 -1.79 -8.16
C VAL A 37 18.28 -1.06 -7.78
N ALA A 38 19.07 -0.57 -8.75
CA ALA A 38 20.33 0.11 -8.45
C ALA A 38 20.11 1.43 -7.71
N SER A 39 19.02 2.14 -8.03
CA SER A 39 18.63 3.38 -7.36
C SER A 39 18.35 3.21 -5.86
N VAL A 40 17.99 2.00 -5.40
CA VAL A 40 17.75 1.71 -3.98
C VAL A 40 19.02 1.86 -3.16
N THR A 41 20.17 1.44 -3.69
CA THR A 41 21.46 1.58 -2.99
C THR A 41 21.85 3.05 -2.83
N ALA A 42 21.63 3.87 -3.86
CA ALA A 42 21.88 5.30 -3.79
C ALA A 42 20.96 5.98 -2.76
N TRP A 43 19.66 5.70 -2.85
CA TRP A 43 18.68 6.18 -1.88
C TRP A 43 19.01 5.78 -0.44
N ALA A 44 19.42 4.54 -0.19
CA ALA A 44 19.73 4.06 1.14
C ALA A 44 20.97 4.74 1.75
N ARG A 45 21.92 5.18 0.91
CA ARG A 45 23.09 5.98 1.36
C ARG A 45 22.70 7.41 1.71
N GLU A 46 21.79 8.01 0.95
CA GLU A 46 21.28 9.36 1.19
C GLU A 46 20.34 9.43 2.39
N MET A 47 19.54 8.37 2.61
CA MET A 47 18.47 8.31 3.61
C MET A 47 18.66 7.12 4.56
N PRO A 48 19.79 7.05 5.31
CA PRO A 48 20.12 5.87 6.11
C PRO A 48 19.09 5.54 7.19
N ALA A 49 18.46 6.55 7.79
CA ALA A 49 17.39 6.36 8.77
C ALA A 49 16.12 5.73 8.15
N ALA A 50 15.76 6.15 6.93
CA ALA A 50 14.62 5.57 6.21
C ALA A 50 14.90 4.12 5.78
N ALA A 51 16.11 3.87 5.27
CA ALA A 51 16.54 2.52 4.92
C ALA A 51 16.53 1.60 6.15
N ALA A 52 17.04 2.07 7.30
CA ALA A 52 17.02 1.31 8.54
C ALA A 52 15.59 0.98 9.01
N ALA A 53 14.63 1.89 8.82
CA ALA A 53 13.24 1.67 9.17
C ALA A 53 12.53 0.61 8.30
N LEU A 54 12.97 0.42 7.04
CA LEU A 54 12.39 -0.58 6.12
C LEU A 54 13.09 -1.94 6.15
N ARG A 55 14.38 -1.98 6.48
CA ARG A 55 15.15 -3.24 6.49
C ARG A 55 14.55 -4.26 7.45
N ASP A 56 14.57 -5.51 7.01
CA ASP A 56 14.12 -6.68 7.77
C ASP A 56 12.65 -6.64 8.24
N GLN A 57 11.86 -5.70 7.72
CA GLN A 57 10.44 -5.60 8.05
C GLN A 57 9.64 -6.74 7.40
N HIS A 58 8.50 -7.06 8.03
CA HIS A 58 7.39 -7.68 7.31
C HIS A 58 6.56 -6.56 6.66
N LEU A 59 6.71 -6.38 5.36
CA LEU A 59 6.04 -5.37 4.56
C LEU A 59 4.92 -6.01 3.73
N VAL A 60 3.73 -5.45 3.84
CA VAL A 60 2.60 -5.77 2.97
C VAL A 60 2.48 -4.66 1.93
N PHE A 61 2.63 -5.00 0.66
CA PHE A 61 2.43 -4.10 -0.47
C PHE A 61 0.98 -4.21 -0.94
N PHE A 62 0.24 -3.09 -0.89
CA PHE A 62 -1.16 -3.01 -1.30
C PHE A 62 -1.33 -1.88 -2.32
N ASN A 63 -1.32 -2.26 -3.60
CA ASN A 63 -1.54 -1.34 -4.71
C ASN A 63 -3.00 -1.36 -5.18
N GLY A 64 -3.46 -0.23 -5.68
CA GLY A 64 -4.79 -0.12 -6.26
C GLY A 64 -5.03 1.26 -6.88
N ALA A 65 -6.13 1.39 -7.61
CA ALA A 65 -6.49 2.67 -8.20
C ALA A 65 -6.85 3.72 -7.12
N PHE A 66 -7.40 3.33 -5.97
CA PHE A 66 -7.79 4.23 -4.87
C PHE A 66 -8.46 5.54 -5.35
N SER A 67 -9.48 5.44 -6.20
CA SER A 67 -10.06 6.59 -6.91
C SER A 67 -11.56 6.82 -6.64
N PRO A 68 -11.97 7.23 -5.42
CA PRO A 68 -11.15 7.43 -4.21
C PRO A 68 -10.94 6.11 -3.44
N PRO A 69 -10.05 6.05 -2.41
CA PRO A 69 -10.07 4.95 -1.46
C PRO A 69 -11.43 4.93 -0.73
N THR A 70 -11.94 3.72 -0.49
CA THR A 70 -13.27 3.47 0.09
C THR A 70 -13.14 2.82 1.47
N CYS A 71 -14.25 2.68 2.20
CA CYS A 71 -14.27 1.96 3.48
C CYS A 71 -13.78 0.52 3.36
N ALA A 72 -13.98 -0.14 2.20
CA ALA A 72 -13.41 -1.45 1.94
C ALA A 72 -11.86 -1.43 1.91
N HIS A 73 -11.26 -0.42 1.30
CA HIS A 73 -9.80 -0.27 1.28
C HIS A 73 -9.23 0.05 2.67
N ALA A 74 -9.92 0.92 3.42
CA ALA A 74 -9.56 1.24 4.80
C ALA A 74 -9.63 -0.02 5.69
N HIS A 75 -10.70 -0.81 5.57
CA HIS A 75 -10.84 -2.06 6.31
C HIS A 75 -9.72 -3.08 6.01
N ILE A 76 -9.32 -3.20 4.73
CA ILE A 76 -8.17 -4.05 4.35
C ILE A 76 -6.91 -3.58 5.05
N ALA A 77 -6.62 -2.27 4.98
CA ALA A 77 -5.45 -1.68 5.62
C ALA A 77 -5.47 -1.91 7.14
N GLU A 78 -6.60 -1.64 7.79
CA GLU A 78 -6.79 -1.83 9.23
C GLU A 78 -6.60 -3.28 9.65
N THR A 79 -7.14 -4.22 8.85
CA THR A 79 -7.00 -5.66 9.10
C THR A 79 -5.54 -6.10 9.05
N ILE A 80 -4.78 -5.60 8.07
CA ILE A 80 -3.34 -5.87 7.93
C ILE A 80 -2.57 -5.37 9.16
N CYS A 81 -2.85 -4.15 9.61
CA CYS A 81 -2.13 -3.51 10.73
C CYS A 81 -2.76 -3.74 12.11
N LYS A 82 -3.77 -4.62 12.23
CA LYS A 82 -4.52 -4.83 13.48
C LYS A 82 -3.64 -5.29 14.64
N ASP A 83 -2.67 -6.16 14.36
CA ASP A 83 -1.67 -6.59 15.34
C ASP A 83 -0.52 -5.57 15.40
N PRO A 84 -0.26 -4.90 16.55
CA PRO A 84 0.85 -3.97 16.73
C PRO A 84 2.24 -4.53 16.40
N LYS A 85 2.42 -5.86 16.50
CA LYS A 85 3.66 -6.57 16.15
C LYS A 85 3.60 -7.22 14.76
N GLY A 86 2.48 -7.07 14.07
CA GLY A 86 2.24 -7.59 12.73
C GLY A 86 2.97 -6.80 11.63
N PRO A 87 2.53 -6.96 10.37
CA PRO A 87 3.18 -6.31 9.24
C PRO A 87 2.99 -4.79 9.21
N SER A 88 3.95 -4.12 8.57
CA SER A 88 3.82 -2.74 8.10
C SER A 88 3.17 -2.71 6.72
N LEU A 89 2.52 -1.60 6.36
CA LEU A 89 1.72 -1.50 5.14
C LEU A 89 2.26 -0.41 4.20
N TRP A 90 2.39 -0.75 2.92
CA TRP A 90 2.66 0.19 1.84
C TRP A 90 1.42 0.29 0.94
N LEU A 91 0.73 1.42 0.98
CA LEU A 91 -0.30 1.76 -0.01
C LEU A 91 0.36 2.39 -1.24
N ASP A 92 0.08 1.87 -2.43
CA ASP A 92 0.66 2.38 -3.68
C ASP A 92 -0.44 2.70 -4.71
N PRO A 93 -0.87 3.98 -4.80
CA PRO A 93 -1.81 4.41 -5.82
C PRO A 93 -1.28 4.19 -7.24
N GLU A 94 -2.01 3.41 -8.03
CA GLU A 94 -1.55 3.03 -9.37
C GLU A 94 -1.61 4.23 -10.34
N PRO A 95 -0.60 4.40 -11.22
CA PRO A 95 -0.68 5.33 -12.34
C PRO A 95 -1.56 4.75 -13.45
N ALA A 96 -2.05 5.61 -14.33
CA ALA A 96 -2.82 5.19 -15.49
C ALA A 96 -1.99 4.23 -16.37
N LYS A 97 -2.63 3.14 -16.81
CA LYS A 97 -2.05 2.26 -17.82
C LYS A 97 -1.95 3.00 -19.15
N PRO A 98 -0.89 2.81 -19.95
CA PRO A 98 -0.77 3.45 -21.27
C PRO A 98 -2.03 3.25 -22.13
N GLY A 99 -2.62 4.35 -22.60
CA GLY A 99 -3.82 4.34 -23.45
C GLY A 99 -5.14 3.99 -22.73
N LYS A 100 -5.16 3.86 -21.40
CA LYS A 100 -6.36 3.59 -20.59
C LYS A 100 -6.40 4.50 -19.37
N GLU A 101 -7.57 4.65 -18.76
CA GLU A 101 -7.71 5.17 -17.39
C GLU A 101 -7.02 6.54 -17.14
N ARG A 102 -7.01 7.44 -18.14
CA ARG A 102 -6.29 8.74 -18.10
C ARG A 102 -6.48 9.50 -16.78
N PHE A 103 -7.69 9.40 -16.21
CA PHE A 103 -8.09 10.08 -15.00
C PHE A 103 -7.29 9.67 -13.76
N GLN A 104 -6.67 8.48 -13.74
CA GLN A 104 -5.77 8.09 -12.66
C GLN A 104 -4.55 9.01 -12.61
N ASN A 105 -3.98 9.41 -13.74
CA ASN A 105 -2.86 10.36 -13.75
C ASN A 105 -3.35 11.77 -13.35
N GLU A 106 -4.51 12.20 -13.84
CA GLU A 106 -5.09 13.51 -13.50
C GLU A 106 -5.41 13.66 -12.01
N THR A 107 -5.69 12.55 -11.32
CA THR A 107 -6.00 12.53 -9.88
C THR A 107 -4.86 11.96 -9.02
N MET A 108 -3.67 11.71 -9.56
CA MET A 108 -2.60 11.00 -8.87
C MET A 108 -2.25 11.62 -7.51
N GLU A 109 -1.93 12.91 -7.48
CA GLU A 109 -1.55 13.59 -6.23
C GLU A 109 -2.70 13.59 -5.22
N ALA A 110 -3.93 13.86 -5.69
CA ALA A 110 -5.10 13.82 -4.83
C ALA A 110 -5.34 12.43 -4.24
N ARG A 111 -5.10 11.35 -4.99
CA ARG A 111 -5.24 9.97 -4.48
C ARG A 111 -4.15 9.61 -3.48
N ILE A 112 -2.93 10.13 -3.65
CA ILE A 112 -1.86 10.01 -2.64
C ILE A 112 -2.32 10.67 -1.33
N GLU A 113 -2.77 11.92 -1.39
CA GLU A 113 -3.28 12.65 -0.21
C GLU A 113 -4.46 11.92 0.45
N MET A 114 -5.41 11.39 -0.34
CA MET A 114 -6.52 10.60 0.19
C MET A 114 -6.05 9.33 0.91
N CYS A 115 -5.07 8.61 0.36
CA CYS A 115 -4.48 7.45 1.03
C CYS A 115 -3.74 7.85 2.31
N GLU A 116 -3.07 9.01 2.35
CA GLU A 116 -2.40 9.51 3.56
C GLU A 116 -3.41 9.84 4.66
N LEU A 117 -4.57 10.38 4.31
CA LEU A 117 -5.67 10.58 5.27
C LEU A 117 -6.11 9.26 5.89
N VAL A 118 -6.15 8.17 5.10
CA VAL A 118 -6.45 6.82 5.62
C VAL A 118 -5.34 6.36 6.57
N THR A 119 -4.07 6.47 6.19
CA THR A 119 -2.96 5.96 7.03
C THR A 119 -2.70 6.77 8.30
N GLN A 120 -3.29 7.95 8.43
CA GLN A 120 -3.21 8.76 9.66
C GLN A 120 -4.12 8.27 10.79
N GLU A 121 -5.08 7.39 10.51
CA GLU A 121 -5.99 6.85 11.52
C GLU A 121 -5.36 5.66 12.27
N PRO A 122 -5.62 5.48 13.58
CA PRO A 122 -5.27 4.24 14.28
C PRO A 122 -6.05 3.05 13.68
N PRO A 123 -5.46 1.83 13.56
CA PRO A 123 -4.12 1.41 13.99
C PRO A 123 -3.01 1.66 12.94
N LEU A 124 -3.30 2.38 11.86
CA LEU A 124 -2.40 2.56 10.71
C LEU A 124 -1.27 3.57 10.98
N ARG A 125 -1.53 4.57 11.82
CA ARG A 125 -0.61 5.67 12.10
C ARG A 125 0.81 5.18 12.43
N GLY A 126 1.78 5.59 11.62
CA GLY A 126 3.20 5.26 11.78
C GLY A 126 3.62 3.90 11.20
N ARG A 127 2.66 3.01 10.92
CA ARG A 127 2.91 1.65 10.40
C ARG A 127 2.49 1.46 8.95
N ALA A 128 1.56 2.28 8.48
CA ALA A 128 1.17 2.35 7.08
C ALA A 128 1.69 3.64 6.45
N GLY A 129 2.38 3.51 5.32
CA GLY A 129 2.82 4.62 4.50
C GLY A 129 2.21 4.57 3.11
N VAL A 130 2.25 5.71 2.43
CA VAL A 130 1.83 5.81 1.02
C VAL A 130 3.07 6.05 0.17
N GLY A 131 3.33 5.18 -0.78
CA GLY A 131 4.39 5.36 -1.78
C GLY A 131 3.81 5.66 -3.16
N CYS A 132 4.68 5.74 -4.15
CA CYS A 132 4.32 5.88 -5.55
C CYS A 132 5.26 5.06 -6.44
N LEU A 133 5.69 3.90 -5.94
CA LEU A 133 6.75 3.11 -6.54
C LEU A 133 6.40 2.69 -7.97
N ARG A 134 5.14 2.29 -8.24
CA ARG A 134 4.72 1.96 -9.62
C ARG A 134 4.85 3.15 -10.58
N ARG A 135 4.57 4.36 -10.10
CA ARG A 135 4.74 5.60 -10.88
C ARG A 135 6.22 5.88 -11.12
N ASP A 136 7.03 5.80 -10.08
CA ASP A 136 8.45 6.19 -10.12
C ASP A 136 9.27 5.25 -11.02
N LEU A 137 8.96 3.96 -11.01
CA LEU A 137 9.53 2.96 -11.93
C LEU A 137 9.02 3.09 -13.38
N GLY A 138 7.98 3.89 -13.59
CA GLY A 138 7.36 4.08 -14.90
C GLY A 138 6.60 2.85 -15.42
N PRO A 139 5.97 2.96 -16.61
CA PRO A 139 4.99 1.99 -17.10
C PRO A 139 5.58 0.61 -17.41
N LYS A 140 6.87 0.54 -17.74
CA LYS A 140 7.55 -0.71 -18.08
C LYS A 140 7.96 -1.47 -16.82
N LEU A 141 8.75 -0.86 -15.95
CA LEU A 141 9.29 -1.55 -14.77
C LEU A 141 8.23 -1.68 -13.67
N GLY A 142 7.41 -0.65 -13.45
CA GLY A 142 6.34 -0.62 -12.45
C GLY A 142 5.21 -1.62 -12.70
N THR A 143 5.15 -2.27 -13.86
CA THR A 143 4.18 -3.34 -14.17
C THR A 143 4.82 -4.72 -14.35
N SER A 144 6.12 -4.83 -14.06
CA SER A 144 6.94 -6.03 -14.21
C SER A 144 7.37 -6.63 -12.87
N VAL A 145 8.13 -7.72 -12.91
CA VAL A 145 8.77 -8.32 -11.72
C VAL A 145 9.73 -7.34 -11.01
N GLU A 146 10.25 -6.35 -11.73
CA GLU A 146 11.20 -5.38 -11.19
C GLU A 146 10.62 -4.58 -10.00
N LEU A 147 9.31 -4.31 -10.01
CA LEU A 147 8.63 -3.71 -8.87
C LEU A 147 8.89 -4.47 -7.56
N PHE A 148 8.77 -5.80 -7.59
CA PHE A 148 8.97 -6.63 -6.40
C PHE A 148 10.45 -6.81 -6.04
N ARG A 149 11.36 -6.73 -7.02
CA ARG A 149 12.80 -6.70 -6.75
C ARG A 149 13.21 -5.42 -6.05
N VAL A 150 12.66 -4.27 -6.45
CA VAL A 150 12.89 -2.99 -5.76
C VAL A 150 12.35 -3.03 -4.34
N LEU A 151 11.13 -3.55 -4.14
CA LEU A 151 10.59 -3.76 -2.79
C LEU A 151 11.47 -4.71 -1.96
N ARG A 152 11.96 -5.80 -2.54
CA ARG A 152 12.88 -6.73 -1.87
C ARG A 152 14.20 -6.06 -1.48
N GLU A 153 14.77 -5.26 -2.37
CA GLU A 153 16.01 -4.54 -2.10
C GLU A 153 15.83 -3.53 -0.96
N LEU A 154 14.68 -2.85 -0.87
CA LEU A 154 14.34 -1.98 0.27
C LEU A 154 14.31 -2.72 1.61
N LEU A 155 13.95 -4.01 1.62
CA LEU A 155 13.97 -4.87 2.82
C LEU A 155 15.37 -5.40 3.16
N GLY A 156 16.38 -5.17 2.31
CA GLY A 156 17.75 -5.62 2.49
C GLY A 156 18.23 -6.67 1.48
N GLY A 157 17.44 -6.96 0.44
CA GLY A 157 17.79 -7.91 -0.62
C GLY A 157 17.25 -9.32 -0.37
N PRO A 158 17.62 -10.31 -1.22
CA PRO A 158 17.07 -11.66 -1.17
C PRO A 158 17.21 -12.32 0.22
N GLY A 159 16.12 -12.97 0.67
CA GLY A 159 16.02 -13.64 1.97
C GLY A 159 15.92 -12.71 3.19
N ARG A 160 15.89 -11.39 3.01
CA ARG A 160 15.76 -10.40 4.08
C ARG A 160 14.33 -9.89 4.20
N GLY A 161 13.88 -9.70 5.45
CA GLY A 161 12.50 -9.33 5.75
C GLY A 161 11.48 -10.29 5.15
N LYS A 162 10.23 -9.84 5.10
CA LYS A 162 9.12 -10.59 4.51
C LYS A 162 8.27 -9.66 3.65
N LEU A 163 8.03 -10.04 2.41
CA LEU A 163 7.20 -9.28 1.47
C LEU A 163 5.92 -10.04 1.15
N THR A 164 4.79 -9.42 1.47
CA THR A 164 3.45 -9.93 1.16
C THR A 164 2.77 -9.01 0.17
N TRP A 165 2.13 -9.57 -0.86
CA TRP A 165 1.31 -8.80 -1.80
C TRP A 165 -0.17 -8.95 -1.44
N ALA A 166 -0.77 -7.86 -0.96
CA ALA A 166 -2.19 -7.80 -0.68
C ALA A 166 -2.98 -7.39 -1.92
N LEU A 167 -4.05 -8.12 -2.23
CA LEU A 167 -4.91 -7.84 -3.37
C LEU A 167 -6.33 -8.36 -3.18
N GLY A 168 -7.28 -7.71 -3.88
CA GLY A 168 -8.64 -8.20 -4.01
C GLY A 168 -8.68 -9.47 -4.84
N ALA A 169 -9.56 -10.39 -4.50
CA ALA A 169 -9.60 -11.69 -5.15
C ALA A 169 -10.00 -11.62 -6.65
N ASP A 170 -10.66 -10.55 -7.08
CA ASP A 170 -10.87 -10.22 -8.50
C ASP A 170 -9.55 -10.00 -9.26
N VAL A 171 -8.56 -9.35 -8.64
CA VAL A 171 -7.21 -9.19 -9.21
C VAL A 171 -6.51 -10.55 -9.29
N PHE A 172 -6.68 -11.40 -8.26
CA PHE A 172 -6.16 -12.77 -8.26
C PHE A 172 -6.71 -13.59 -9.42
N GLU A 173 -8.03 -13.54 -9.64
CA GLU A 173 -8.65 -14.22 -10.78
C GLU A 173 -8.14 -13.67 -12.11
N GLY A 174 -7.96 -12.36 -12.21
CA GLY A 174 -7.39 -11.69 -13.37
C GLY A 174 -5.94 -12.11 -13.69
N MET A 175 -5.21 -12.70 -12.75
CA MET A 175 -3.84 -13.18 -12.97
C MET A 175 -3.73 -14.23 -14.08
N LYS A 176 -4.83 -14.95 -14.38
CA LYS A 176 -4.88 -15.91 -15.49
C LYS A 176 -4.42 -15.34 -16.83
N HIS A 177 -4.66 -14.05 -17.05
CA HIS A 177 -4.28 -13.36 -18.30
C HIS A 177 -2.79 -12.98 -18.35
N TRP A 178 -2.07 -13.10 -17.24
CA TRP A 178 -0.65 -12.77 -17.12
C TRP A 178 0.09 -13.74 -16.18
N ALA A 179 -0.31 -15.01 -16.17
CA ALA A 179 0.08 -15.99 -15.16
C ALA A 179 1.61 -16.19 -15.07
N SER A 180 2.31 -16.18 -16.20
CA SER A 180 3.78 -16.26 -16.24
C SER A 180 4.44 -15.09 -15.48
N LYS A 181 3.90 -13.88 -15.65
CA LYS A 181 4.36 -12.70 -14.93
C LYS A 181 4.00 -12.78 -13.45
N ALA A 182 2.80 -13.25 -13.11
CA ALA A 182 2.38 -13.47 -11.74
C ALA A 182 3.35 -14.40 -11.01
N ARG A 183 3.68 -15.55 -11.61
CA ARG A 183 4.69 -16.48 -11.08
C ARG A 183 6.03 -15.80 -10.84
N ALA A 184 6.52 -15.02 -11.81
CA ALA A 184 7.79 -14.33 -11.66
C ALA A 184 7.80 -13.33 -10.48
N CYS A 185 6.65 -12.72 -10.16
CA CYS A 185 6.50 -11.86 -8.99
C CYS A 185 6.36 -12.63 -7.66
N LEU A 186 6.01 -13.92 -7.71
CA LEU A 186 5.70 -14.77 -6.56
C LEU A 186 6.80 -15.82 -6.34
N GLN A 187 8.02 -15.35 -6.12
CA GLN A 187 9.18 -16.19 -5.81
C GLN A 187 9.62 -15.89 -4.37
N PRO A 188 9.28 -16.74 -3.37
CA PRO A 188 9.70 -16.52 -1.99
C PRO A 188 11.21 -16.41 -1.84
N GLY A 189 11.65 -15.52 -0.95
CA GLY A 189 13.04 -15.14 -0.76
C GLY A 189 13.59 -14.19 -1.82
N GLU A 190 13.10 -14.27 -3.07
CA GLU A 190 13.63 -13.50 -4.20
C GLU A 190 12.82 -12.24 -4.52
N THR A 191 11.49 -12.35 -4.50
CA THR A 191 10.56 -11.26 -4.84
C THR A 191 9.48 -11.17 -3.76
N CYS A 192 8.32 -11.78 -3.95
CA CYS A 192 7.22 -11.82 -2.98
C CYS A 192 7.10 -13.18 -2.31
N ASP A 193 7.01 -13.20 -0.98
CA ASP A 193 6.93 -14.41 -0.16
C ASP A 193 5.51 -14.94 -0.02
N GLU A 194 4.52 -14.05 -0.02
CA GLU A 194 3.14 -14.39 0.25
C GLU A 194 2.14 -13.59 -0.57
N LEU A 195 0.98 -14.19 -0.81
CA LEU A 195 -0.23 -13.49 -1.21
C LEU A 195 -1.20 -13.37 -0.04
N LEU A 196 -1.77 -12.19 0.12
CA LEU A 196 -2.89 -11.94 1.03
C LEU A 196 -4.12 -11.55 0.22
N LEU A 197 -5.08 -12.46 0.13
CA LEU A 197 -6.26 -12.31 -0.70
C LEU A 197 -7.46 -11.87 0.13
N PHE A 198 -8.09 -10.77 -0.29
CA PHE A 198 -9.35 -10.31 0.30
C PHE A 198 -10.51 -10.72 -0.60
N THR A 199 -11.36 -11.60 -0.11
CA THR A 199 -12.47 -12.16 -0.89
C THR A 199 -13.75 -11.37 -0.70
N ARG A 200 -14.49 -11.19 -1.80
CA ARG A 200 -15.83 -10.59 -1.84
C ARG A 200 -16.89 -11.67 -2.10
N GLU A 201 -18.14 -11.27 -2.36
CA GLU A 201 -19.25 -12.19 -2.70
C GLU A 201 -18.81 -13.25 -3.73
N ASP A 202 -19.37 -14.45 -3.56
CA ASP A 202 -19.21 -15.61 -4.46
C ASP A 202 -17.81 -16.25 -4.53
N TRP A 203 -16.91 -15.95 -3.59
CA TRP A 203 -15.64 -16.66 -3.47
C TRP A 203 -15.77 -18.00 -2.78
N SER A 204 -15.46 -19.07 -3.50
CA SER A 204 -15.39 -20.44 -2.98
C SER A 204 -13.95 -20.95 -2.90
N HIS A 205 -13.71 -21.96 -2.05
CA HIS A 205 -12.42 -22.67 -2.03
C HIS A 205 -12.06 -23.27 -3.39
N GLU A 206 -13.06 -23.69 -4.18
CA GLU A 206 -12.86 -24.22 -5.54
C GLU A 206 -12.35 -23.14 -6.50
N ARG A 207 -12.93 -21.93 -6.47
CA ARG A 207 -12.45 -20.80 -7.29
C ARG A 207 -11.03 -20.40 -6.94
N LEU A 208 -10.70 -20.40 -5.64
CA LEU A 208 -9.34 -20.17 -5.17
C LEU A 208 -8.38 -21.24 -5.70
N ALA A 209 -8.73 -22.52 -5.56
CA ALA A 209 -7.91 -23.63 -6.04
C ALA A 209 -7.68 -23.57 -7.55
N ALA A 210 -8.73 -23.27 -8.34
CA ALA A 210 -8.61 -23.08 -9.78
C ALA A 210 -7.68 -21.91 -10.14
N GLY A 211 -7.78 -20.78 -9.43
CA GLY A 211 -6.88 -19.64 -9.62
C GLY A 211 -5.42 -19.99 -9.31
N MET A 212 -5.18 -20.75 -8.23
CA MET A 212 -3.85 -21.25 -7.84
C MET A 212 -3.23 -22.14 -8.91
N GLN A 213 -4.00 -23.08 -9.46
CA GLN A 213 -3.54 -23.96 -10.55
C GLN A 213 -3.14 -23.16 -11.79
N VAL A 214 -3.89 -22.12 -12.13
CA VAL A 214 -3.62 -21.29 -13.32
C VAL A 214 -2.30 -20.53 -13.18
N ILE A 215 -1.97 -20.06 -11.97
CA ILE A 215 -0.66 -19.47 -11.69
C ILE A 215 0.41 -20.54 -11.42
N GLY A 216 0.15 -21.82 -11.75
CA GLY A 216 1.09 -22.93 -11.70
C GLY A 216 1.45 -23.38 -10.29
N ASP A 217 0.44 -23.46 -9.41
CA ASP A 217 0.57 -23.73 -7.97
C ASP A 217 1.56 -22.79 -7.32
N ALA A 218 1.09 -21.56 -7.04
CA ALA A 218 1.92 -20.44 -6.63
C ALA A 218 3.03 -20.88 -5.67
N PRO A 219 4.31 -20.56 -5.94
CA PRO A 219 5.42 -21.00 -5.09
C PRO A 219 5.36 -20.43 -3.67
N CYS A 220 4.45 -19.48 -3.43
CA CYS A 220 4.31 -18.69 -2.22
C CYS A 220 3.16 -19.17 -1.33
N HIS A 221 3.22 -18.82 -0.05
CA HIS A 221 2.09 -19.01 0.87
C HIS A 221 0.93 -18.07 0.49
N VAL A 222 -0.30 -18.57 0.55
CA VAL A 222 -1.51 -17.79 0.26
C VAL A 222 -2.43 -17.80 1.47
N SER A 223 -2.67 -16.61 2.01
CA SER A 223 -3.64 -16.36 3.08
C SER A 223 -4.89 -15.72 2.49
N VAL A 224 -6.06 -16.13 2.97
CA VAL A 224 -7.36 -15.63 2.51
C VAL A 224 -8.11 -15.01 3.68
N ILE A 225 -8.58 -13.78 3.49
CA ILE A 225 -9.36 -13.04 4.48
C ILE A 225 -10.70 -12.67 3.84
N PRO A 226 -11.83 -13.15 4.39
CA PRO A 226 -13.14 -12.72 3.93
C PRO A 226 -13.40 -11.26 4.30
N MET A 227 -13.89 -10.47 3.35
CA MET A 227 -14.40 -9.13 3.64
C MET A 227 -15.72 -9.23 4.43
N PRO A 228 -15.99 -8.31 5.36
CA PRO A 228 -17.28 -8.23 6.04
C PRO A 228 -18.44 -7.98 5.08
N ASP A 229 -19.61 -8.56 5.36
CA ASP A 229 -20.80 -8.50 4.49
C ASP A 229 -21.15 -7.08 4.02
N HIS A 230 -21.15 -6.12 4.94
CA HIS A 230 -21.49 -4.72 4.64
C HIS A 230 -20.46 -3.99 3.75
N LEU A 231 -19.30 -4.59 3.47
CA LEU A 231 -18.25 -4.04 2.61
C LEU A 231 -18.12 -4.79 1.28
N LEU A 232 -18.83 -5.89 1.08
CA LEU A 232 -18.69 -6.75 -0.11
C LEU A 232 -19.02 -6.00 -1.41
N SER A 233 -20.05 -5.15 -1.37
CA SER A 233 -20.52 -4.40 -2.52
C SER A 233 -19.86 -3.04 -2.70
N VAL A 234 -19.02 -2.59 -1.74
CA VAL A 234 -18.43 -1.25 -1.73
C VAL A 234 -17.36 -1.11 -2.82
N SER A 235 -17.56 -0.15 -3.73
CA SER A 235 -16.66 0.12 -4.85
C SER A 235 -16.33 1.60 -5.01
N SER A 236 -15.18 1.89 -5.62
CA SER A 236 -14.82 3.28 -5.96
C SER A 236 -15.78 3.91 -6.98
N GLN A 237 -16.47 3.11 -7.82
CA GLN A 237 -17.50 3.63 -8.73
C GLN A 237 -18.70 4.18 -7.95
N GLN A 238 -19.22 3.43 -6.99
CA GLN A 238 -20.29 3.90 -6.10
C GLN A 238 -19.84 5.13 -5.31
N ALA A 239 -18.61 5.13 -4.79
CA ALA A 239 -18.04 6.28 -4.08
C ALA A 239 -18.03 7.56 -4.93
N ARG A 240 -17.57 7.47 -6.19
CA ARG A 240 -17.61 8.62 -7.11
C ARG A 240 -19.04 9.08 -7.38
N ALA A 241 -19.97 8.15 -7.62
CA ALA A 241 -21.38 8.49 -7.84
C ALA A 241 -22.02 9.18 -6.62
N ALA A 242 -21.65 8.76 -5.40
CA ALA A 242 -22.10 9.39 -4.16
C ALA A 242 -21.55 10.82 -4.01
N LEU A 243 -20.25 11.03 -4.30
CA LEU A 243 -19.64 12.38 -4.28
C LEU A 243 -20.28 13.35 -5.28
N VAL A 244 -20.60 12.86 -6.48
CA VAL A 244 -21.25 13.66 -7.53
C VAL A 244 -22.67 14.07 -7.13
N ARG A 245 -23.45 13.14 -6.56
CA ARG A 245 -24.81 13.41 -6.09
C ARG A 245 -24.84 14.37 -4.90
N ASP A 246 -23.97 14.18 -3.90
CA ASP A 246 -23.93 15.08 -2.75
C ASP A 246 -23.56 16.51 -3.17
N ARG A 247 -22.61 16.66 -4.09
CA ARG A 247 -22.27 17.98 -4.65
C ARG A 247 -23.42 18.64 -5.40
N ALA A 248 -24.32 17.85 -6.00
CA ALA A 248 -25.53 18.36 -6.63
C ALA A 248 -26.64 18.72 -5.61
N GLY A 249 -26.43 18.50 -4.31
CA GLY A 249 -27.39 18.73 -3.24
C GLY A 249 -28.32 17.53 -2.97
N GLU A 250 -28.08 16.39 -3.61
CA GLU A 250 -28.84 15.16 -3.41
C GLU A 250 -28.28 14.39 -2.20
N LYS A 251 -28.82 14.65 -1.01
CA LYS A 251 -28.41 13.95 0.22
C LYS A 251 -28.89 12.49 0.21
N SER A 252 -28.04 11.57 -0.25
CA SER A 252 -28.39 10.14 -0.38
C SER A 252 -27.93 9.26 0.79
N GLY A 253 -27.12 9.76 1.72
CA GLY A 253 -26.51 8.95 2.80
C GLY A 253 -25.44 7.95 2.33
N GLU A 254 -25.18 7.88 1.02
CA GLU A 254 -24.26 6.92 0.41
C GLU A 254 -22.78 7.32 0.57
N LEU A 255 -22.48 8.53 1.07
CA LEU A 255 -21.10 8.91 1.41
C LEU A 255 -20.48 8.02 2.48
N SER A 256 -21.28 7.27 3.23
CA SER A 256 -20.84 6.26 4.19
C SER A 256 -19.93 5.17 3.61
N VAL A 257 -19.88 5.01 2.27
CA VAL A 257 -18.95 4.09 1.60
C VAL A 257 -17.51 4.63 1.50
N ILE A 258 -17.28 5.88 1.90
CA ILE A 258 -15.99 6.59 1.86
C ILE A 258 -15.58 6.95 3.29
N PRO A 259 -14.29 6.81 3.67
CA PRO A 259 -13.82 7.31 4.95
C PRO A 259 -14.13 8.81 5.09
N PRO A 260 -14.66 9.29 6.23
CA PRO A 260 -15.18 10.66 6.35
C PRO A 260 -14.19 11.75 5.92
N ARG A 261 -12.93 11.68 6.40
CA ARG A 261 -11.88 12.65 6.02
C ARG A 261 -11.55 12.64 4.53
N VAL A 262 -11.66 11.47 3.88
CA VAL A 262 -11.48 11.34 2.43
C VAL A 262 -12.65 11.97 1.68
N ALA A 263 -13.89 11.77 2.16
CA ALA A 263 -15.07 12.39 1.57
C ALA A 263 -14.99 13.93 1.68
N GLU A 264 -14.67 14.46 2.86
CA GLU A 264 -14.46 15.89 3.10
C GLU A 264 -13.39 16.46 2.15
N PHE A 265 -12.25 15.78 2.04
CA PHE A 265 -11.18 16.16 1.11
C PHE A 265 -11.67 16.22 -0.33
N CYS A 266 -12.36 15.17 -0.81
CA CYS A 266 -12.88 15.11 -2.17
C CYS A 266 -13.85 16.27 -2.46
N LEU A 267 -14.78 16.55 -1.53
CA LEU A 267 -15.77 17.61 -1.69
C LEU A 267 -15.14 19.01 -1.64
N SER A 268 -14.02 19.18 -0.93
CA SER A 268 -13.27 20.43 -0.89
C SER A 268 -12.46 20.73 -2.18
N ARG A 269 -12.27 19.72 -3.04
CA ARG A 269 -11.39 19.78 -4.23
C ARG A 269 -12.22 19.83 -5.52
N GLU A 270 -12.30 21.02 -6.12
CA GLU A 270 -13.10 21.23 -7.34
C GLU A 270 -12.62 20.38 -8.52
N ASP A 271 -11.31 20.29 -8.70
CA ASP A 271 -10.64 19.49 -9.72
C ASP A 271 -11.02 18.00 -9.61
N VAL A 272 -10.94 17.44 -8.40
CA VAL A 272 -11.25 16.03 -8.13
C VAL A 272 -12.71 15.70 -8.44
N CYS A 273 -13.63 16.50 -7.92
CA CYS A 273 -15.06 16.30 -8.16
C CYS A 273 -15.42 16.41 -9.65
N ARG A 274 -14.84 17.38 -10.37
CA ARG A 274 -15.05 17.53 -11.82
C ARG A 274 -14.60 16.26 -12.58
N ILE A 275 -13.42 15.73 -12.23
CA ILE A 275 -12.90 14.51 -12.85
C ILE A 275 -13.78 13.29 -12.48
N TYR A 276 -14.23 13.18 -11.23
CA TYR A 276 -15.12 12.09 -10.82
C TYR A 276 -16.50 12.16 -11.50
N ALA A 277 -17.05 13.35 -11.71
CA ALA A 277 -18.27 13.52 -12.51
C ALA A 277 -18.09 12.98 -13.93
N GLN A 278 -16.97 13.30 -14.59
CA GLN A 278 -16.66 12.75 -15.92
C GLN A 278 -16.55 11.23 -15.90
N GLN A 279 -15.90 10.65 -14.88
CA GLN A 279 -15.76 9.19 -14.74
C GLN A 279 -17.08 8.46 -14.49
N VAL A 280 -18.09 9.12 -13.91
CA VAL A 280 -19.41 8.52 -13.66
C VAL A 280 -20.27 8.54 -14.92
N THR A 281 -20.06 9.51 -15.80
CA THR A 281 -20.81 9.67 -17.06
C THR A 281 -20.27 8.85 -18.24
N HIS A 282 -19.06 8.31 -18.12
CA HIS A 282 -18.37 7.51 -19.15
C HIS A 282 -18.39 6.03 -18.80
#